data_AF-A0A3R7XQ15-F1
#
_entry.id   AF-A0A3R7XQ15-F1
#
_cell.length_a   1.000
_cell.length_b   1.000
_cell.length_c   1.000
_cell.angle_alpha   90.00
_cell.angle_beta   90.00
_cell.angle_gamma   90.00
#
_symmetry.space_group_name_H-M   'P 1'
#
loop_
_entity.id
_entity.type
_entity.pdbx_description
1 polymer ?
#
loop_
_entity_poly.entity_id
_entity_poly.type
_entity_poly.pdbx_seq_one_letter_code
_entity_poly.pdbx_strand_id
1 'polypeptide(L)'
;MAYVSQEDKKELAVGIKKVLKKYNVKGTIGVHNHSTIVVRLRSGDLDILGNYWNVYTQSVERGQIEPWNQRTEKPTSLSPNPYCVDKSYSGEVLAFLEELIAEMKGERYFNDTDLMTDYFHCSHYIDIEVGNWEKPYIYNQELAQAA
;
A
#
# COMPACT_ATOMS: atom_id res chain seq x y z
N MET A 1 -11.06 -19.82 -5.40
CA MET A 1 -10.80 -19.36 -4.02
C MET A 1 -9.31 -19.09 -3.89
N ALA A 2 -8.95 -17.88 -3.44
CA ALA A 2 -7.55 -17.48 -3.31
C ALA A 2 -6.79 -18.34 -2.30
N TYR A 3 -5.56 -18.72 -2.64
CA TYR A 3 -4.67 -19.43 -1.74
C TYR A 3 -3.22 -19.03 -1.97
N VAL A 4 -2.50 -18.70 -0.90
CA VAL A 4 -1.09 -18.32 -0.91
C VAL A 4 -0.32 -19.24 0.02
N SER A 5 0.63 -19.99 -0.53
CA SER A 5 1.56 -20.80 0.23
C SER A 5 2.75 -19.97 0.74
N GLN A 6 3.54 -20.54 1.67
CA GLN A 6 4.80 -19.92 2.09
C GLN A 6 5.84 -19.92 0.98
N GLU A 7 5.72 -20.79 -0.02
CA GLU A 7 6.62 -20.85 -1.18
C GLU A 7 6.32 -19.71 -2.14
N ASP A 8 5.04 -19.50 -2.49
CA ASP A 8 4.60 -18.39 -3.35
C ASP A 8 5.01 -17.04 -2.74
N LYS A 9 4.88 -16.89 -1.40
CA LYS A 9 5.38 -15.71 -0.69
C LYS A 9 6.87 -15.49 -0.90
N LYS A 10 7.69 -16.55 -0.89
CA LYS A 10 9.16 -16.42 -1.03
C LYS A 10 9.54 -15.98 -2.44
N GLU A 11 8.85 -16.49 -3.46
CA GLU A 11 9.04 -16.09 -4.85
C GLU A 11 8.75 -14.59 -5.03
N LEU A 12 7.55 -14.15 -4.63
CA LEU A 12 7.13 -12.75 -4.74
C LEU A 12 7.96 -11.81 -3.83
N ALA A 13 8.44 -12.31 -2.68
CA ALA A 13 9.27 -11.52 -1.79
C ALA A 13 10.59 -11.07 -2.43
N VAL A 14 11.11 -11.75 -3.46
CA VAL A 14 12.33 -11.33 -4.15
C VAL A 14 12.08 -10.02 -4.91
N GLY A 15 11.00 -9.96 -5.69
CA GLY A 15 10.60 -8.78 -6.45
C GLY A 15 10.24 -7.61 -5.53
N ILE A 16 9.40 -7.87 -4.51
CA ILE A 16 8.99 -6.85 -3.53
C ILE A 16 10.20 -6.24 -2.82
N LYS A 17 11.16 -7.07 -2.37
CA LYS A 17 12.38 -6.57 -1.71
C LYS A 17 13.25 -5.72 -2.64
N LYS A 18 13.24 -5.99 -3.95
CA LYS A 18 13.98 -5.20 -4.94
C LYS A 18 13.39 -3.79 -5.05
N VAL A 19 12.06 -3.66 -5.11
CA VAL A 19 11.38 -2.36 -5.13
C VAL A 19 11.58 -1.61 -3.82
N LEU A 20 11.42 -2.28 -2.68
CA LEU A 20 11.69 -1.68 -1.36
C LEU A 20 13.12 -1.12 -1.27
N LYS A 21 14.10 -1.84 -1.79
CA LYS A 21 15.50 -1.38 -1.83
C LYS A 21 15.71 -0.20 -2.79
N LYS A 22 15.07 -0.22 -3.96
CA LYS A 22 15.18 0.86 -4.96
C LYS A 22 14.76 2.22 -4.40
N TYR A 23 13.68 2.25 -3.62
CA TYR A 23 13.12 3.46 -3.02
C TYR A 23 13.57 3.70 -1.57
N ASN A 24 14.55 2.93 -1.07
CA ASN A 24 15.05 2.96 0.31
C ASN A 24 13.95 2.91 1.39
N VAL A 25 12.91 2.09 1.15
CA VAL A 25 11.81 1.87 2.09
C VAL A 25 12.02 0.54 2.82
N LYS A 26 11.90 0.57 4.15
CA LYS A 26 11.95 -0.61 5.02
C LYS A 26 10.53 -1.10 5.28
N GLY A 27 10.29 -2.36 4.92
CA GLY A 27 9.02 -3.02 5.19
C GLY A 27 9.16 -4.53 5.40
N THR A 28 8.10 -5.15 5.89
CA THR A 28 7.99 -6.59 6.09
C THR A 28 6.87 -7.16 5.24
N ILE A 29 6.99 -8.44 4.89
CA ILE A 29 6.03 -9.14 4.03
C ILE A 29 5.38 -10.27 4.85
N GLY A 30 4.06 -10.35 4.81
CA GLY A 30 3.25 -11.34 5.50
C GLY A 30 2.26 -12.03 4.56
N VAL A 31 1.78 -13.21 4.96
CA VAL A 31 0.55 -13.79 4.41
C VAL A 31 -0.53 -13.61 5.48
N HIS A 32 -1.69 -13.11 5.10
CA HIS A 32 -2.86 -12.99 5.97
C HIS A 32 -3.97 -13.92 5.47
N ASN A 33 -4.59 -14.67 6.38
CA ASN A 33 -5.67 -15.63 6.13
C ASN A 33 -5.43 -16.57 4.93
N HIS A 34 -4.18 -16.97 4.70
CA HIS A 34 -3.75 -17.82 3.58
C HIS A 34 -4.21 -17.36 2.18
N SER A 35 -4.62 -16.11 2.01
CA SER A 35 -5.24 -15.61 0.78
C SER A 35 -4.77 -14.20 0.39
N THR A 36 -4.21 -13.44 1.34
CA THR A 36 -3.76 -12.07 1.12
C THR A 36 -2.27 -11.94 1.36
N ILE A 37 -1.56 -11.32 0.42
CA ILE A 37 -0.17 -10.89 0.59
C ILE A 37 -0.19 -9.47 1.14
N VAL A 38 0.42 -9.30 2.32
CA VAL A 38 0.45 -8.02 3.02
C VAL A 38 1.88 -7.48 3.06
N VAL A 39 2.06 -6.25 2.59
CA VAL A 39 3.32 -5.50 2.73
C VAL A 39 3.15 -4.41 3.77
N ARG A 40 3.94 -4.47 4.84
CA ARG A 40 3.93 -3.50 5.94
C ARG A 40 5.11 -2.57 5.84
N LEU A 41 4.86 -1.31 5.49
CA LEU A 41 5.87 -0.27 5.40
C LEU A 41 6.10 0.34 6.79
N ARG A 42 7.36 0.44 7.22
CA ARG A 42 7.72 0.87 8.59
C ARG A 42 8.47 2.19 8.60
N SER A 43 9.43 2.34 7.71
CA SER A 43 10.16 3.59 7.56
C SER A 43 10.69 3.73 6.15
N GLY A 44 11.03 4.93 5.72
CA GLY A 44 11.60 5.14 4.39
C GLY A 44 11.91 6.60 4.08
N ASP A 45 12.54 6.79 2.94
CA ASP A 45 12.92 8.11 2.43
C ASP A 45 11.80 8.79 1.62
N LEU A 46 10.65 8.13 1.48
CA LEU A 46 9.46 8.67 0.85
C LEU A 46 8.44 9.10 1.92
N ASP A 47 7.91 10.32 1.80
CA ASP A 47 6.82 10.84 2.64
C ASP A 47 5.46 10.35 2.15
N ILE A 48 5.16 9.07 2.41
CA ILE A 48 3.93 8.42 1.96
C ILE A 48 2.70 9.09 2.62
N LEU A 49 2.75 9.34 3.93
CA LEU A 49 1.62 9.89 4.68
C LEU A 49 1.39 11.37 4.37
N GLY A 50 2.44 12.17 4.16
CA GLY A 50 2.29 13.56 3.77
C GLY A 50 1.83 13.72 2.32
N ASN A 51 2.31 12.88 1.41
CA ASN A 51 1.80 12.87 0.03
C ASN A 51 0.29 12.54 0.00
N TYR A 52 -0.14 11.52 0.74
CA TYR A 52 -1.55 11.20 0.90
C TYR A 52 -2.35 12.39 1.45
N TRP A 53 -1.84 13.04 2.51
CA TRP A 53 -2.51 14.19 3.12
C TRP A 53 -2.67 15.35 2.14
N ASN A 54 -1.65 15.65 1.34
CA ASN A 54 -1.72 16.71 0.33
C ASN A 54 -2.80 16.44 -0.73
N VAL A 55 -2.85 15.22 -1.27
CA VAL A 55 -3.87 14.82 -2.26
C VAL A 55 -5.27 14.82 -1.64
N TYR A 56 -5.39 14.35 -0.40
CA TYR A 56 -6.62 14.37 0.37
C TYR A 56 -7.14 15.80 0.59
N THR A 57 -6.29 16.73 1.06
CA THR A 57 -6.67 18.13 1.28
C THR A 57 -7.12 18.79 -0.02
N GLN A 58 -6.44 18.54 -1.14
CA GLN A 58 -6.88 19.04 -2.45
C GLN A 58 -8.26 18.49 -2.85
N SER A 59 -8.56 17.23 -2.50
CA SER A 59 -9.86 16.62 -2.78
C SER A 59 -10.96 17.23 -1.92
N VAL A 60 -10.66 17.58 -0.66
CA VAL A 60 -11.54 18.34 0.24
C VAL A 60 -11.83 19.73 -0.34
N GLU A 61 -10.81 20.46 -0.77
CA GLU A 61 -10.94 21.80 -1.36
C GLU A 61 -11.77 21.79 -2.64
N ARG A 62 -11.68 20.71 -3.44
CA ARG A 62 -12.50 20.50 -4.65
C ARG A 62 -13.93 20.05 -4.35
N GLY A 63 -14.30 19.87 -3.08
CA GLY A 63 -15.64 19.42 -2.69
C GLY A 63 -15.94 17.96 -3.04
N GLN A 64 -14.92 17.13 -3.24
CA GLN A 64 -15.07 15.70 -3.54
C GLN A 64 -15.34 14.86 -2.29
N ILE A 65 -15.22 15.46 -1.10
CA ILE A 65 -15.39 14.81 0.19
C ILE A 65 -16.39 15.61 1.01
N GLU A 66 -17.47 14.94 1.39
CA GLU A 66 -18.54 15.51 2.20
C GLU A 66 -18.00 15.94 3.58
N PRO A 67 -18.45 17.07 4.15
CA PRO A 67 -17.93 17.60 5.42
C PRO A 67 -17.88 16.60 6.58
N TRP A 68 -18.87 15.72 6.68
CA TRP A 68 -18.94 14.70 7.73
C TRP A 68 -18.00 13.50 7.51
N ASN A 69 -17.47 13.33 6.30
CA ASN A 69 -16.49 12.31 5.96
C ASN A 69 -15.05 12.85 6.01
N GLN A 70 -14.87 14.10 6.43
CA GLN A 70 -13.55 14.72 6.48
C GLN A 70 -12.76 14.30 7.71
N ARG A 71 -11.50 13.91 7.50
CA ARG A 71 -10.49 13.74 8.55
C ARG A 71 -10.08 15.09 9.13
N THR A 72 -9.98 15.17 10.45
CA THR A 72 -9.54 16.36 11.18
C THR A 72 -8.03 16.58 11.11
N GLU A 73 -7.24 15.51 11.07
CA GLU A 73 -5.78 15.55 11.16
C GLU A 73 -5.09 14.57 10.22
N LYS A 74 -3.80 14.82 9.94
CA LYS A 74 -2.94 13.95 9.13
C LYS A 74 -2.88 12.55 9.79
N PRO A 75 -3.16 11.47 9.05
CA PRO A 75 -3.10 10.13 9.61
C PRO A 75 -1.67 9.70 9.93
N THR A 76 -1.49 9.06 11.08
CA THR A 76 -0.22 8.50 11.55
C THR A 76 0.06 7.10 10.97
N SER A 77 -0.99 6.40 10.58
CA SER A 77 -0.97 5.11 9.88
C SER A 77 -2.14 5.03 8.90
N LEU A 78 -1.96 4.30 7.81
CA LEU A 78 -2.99 4.16 6.77
C LEU A 78 -2.81 2.83 6.03
N SER A 79 -3.92 2.18 5.68
CA SER A 79 -3.94 1.10 4.70
C SER A 79 -4.56 1.61 3.41
N PRO A 80 -3.76 2.08 2.43
CA PRO A 80 -4.29 2.56 1.17
C PRO A 80 -4.97 1.46 0.37
N ASN A 81 -6.06 1.80 -0.31
CA ASN A 81 -6.74 0.88 -1.22
C ASN A 81 -5.85 0.64 -2.46
N PRO A 82 -5.39 -0.60 -2.72
CA PRO A 82 -4.52 -0.92 -3.85
C PRO A 82 -5.13 -0.61 -5.23
N TYR A 83 -6.45 -0.54 -5.34
CA TYR A 83 -7.15 -0.30 -6.61
C TYR A 83 -7.31 1.18 -6.97
N CYS A 84 -7.04 2.10 -6.02
CA CYS A 84 -7.25 3.55 -6.20
C CYS A 84 -6.02 4.37 -5.76
N VAL A 85 -4.81 3.81 -5.96
CA VAL A 85 -3.55 4.48 -5.59
C VAL A 85 -3.27 5.71 -6.44
N ASP A 86 -3.74 5.72 -7.69
CA ASP A 86 -3.69 6.81 -8.66
C ASP A 86 -4.43 8.07 -8.16
N LYS A 87 -5.52 7.87 -7.42
CA LYS A 87 -6.33 8.96 -6.84
C LYS A 87 -5.84 9.42 -5.48
N SER A 88 -5.13 8.55 -4.76
CA SER A 88 -4.76 8.78 -3.36
C SER A 88 -3.34 9.33 -3.21
N TYR A 89 -2.49 9.14 -4.22
CA TYR A 89 -1.08 9.52 -4.20
C TYR A 89 -0.68 10.23 -5.49
N SER A 90 0.48 10.89 -5.48
CA SER A 90 1.02 11.59 -6.65
C SER A 90 2.55 11.55 -6.67
N GLY A 91 3.13 11.76 -7.85
CA GLY A 91 4.58 11.88 -8.04
C GLY A 91 5.35 10.58 -7.75
N GLU A 92 6.49 10.70 -7.08
CA GLU A 92 7.39 9.56 -6.79
C GLU A 92 6.74 8.48 -5.92
N VAL A 93 5.85 8.85 -5.00
CA VAL A 93 5.14 7.89 -4.13
C VAL A 93 4.18 7.02 -4.95
N LEU A 94 3.51 7.60 -5.94
CA LEU A 94 2.64 6.86 -6.85
C LEU A 94 3.45 5.85 -7.67
N ALA A 95 4.57 6.28 -8.27
CA ALA A 95 5.43 5.38 -9.04
C ALA A 95 5.96 4.21 -8.18
N PHE A 96 6.34 4.49 -6.93
CA PHE A 96 6.73 3.45 -5.98
C PHE A 96 5.59 2.46 -5.70
N LEU A 97 4.38 2.95 -5.42
CA LEU A 97 3.23 2.09 -5.11
C LEU A 97 2.77 1.27 -6.31
N GLU A 98 2.79 1.82 -7.52
CA GLU A 98 2.47 1.09 -8.74
C GLU A 98 3.47 -0.02 -9.02
N GLU A 99 4.77 0.26 -8.90
CA GLU A 99 5.82 -0.77 -9.02
C GLU A 99 5.66 -1.84 -7.93
N LEU A 100 5.38 -1.44 -6.69
CA LEU A 100 5.16 -2.36 -5.59
C LEU A 100 3.96 -3.28 -5.84
N ILE A 101 2.84 -2.72 -6.30
CA ILE A 101 1.63 -3.49 -6.64
C ILE A 101 1.89 -4.45 -7.80
N ALA A 102 2.65 -4.03 -8.81
CA ALA A 102 3.02 -4.89 -9.94
C ALA A 102 3.83 -6.11 -9.48
N GLU A 103 4.84 -5.91 -8.62
CA GLU A 103 5.64 -7.00 -8.05
C GLU A 103 4.83 -7.87 -7.07
N MET A 104 3.88 -7.28 -6.32
CA MET A 104 2.99 -8.04 -5.43
C MET A 104 2.02 -8.95 -6.19
N LYS A 105 1.59 -8.53 -7.39
CA LYS A 105 0.83 -9.40 -8.29
C LYS A 105 1.74 -10.49 -8.86
N GLY A 106 2.90 -10.10 -9.39
CA GLY A 106 3.83 -11.01 -10.03
C GLY A 106 3.26 -11.64 -11.32
N GLU A 107 4.05 -12.52 -11.95
CA GLU A 107 3.72 -13.06 -13.27
C GLU A 107 2.53 -14.04 -13.28
N ARG A 108 2.28 -14.70 -12.15
CA ARG A 108 1.24 -15.73 -11.99
C ARG A 108 -0.11 -15.18 -11.56
N TYR A 109 -0.26 -13.85 -11.48
CA TYR A 109 -1.49 -13.22 -11.03
C TYR A 109 -2.62 -13.38 -12.05
N PHE A 110 -3.78 -13.78 -11.55
CA PHE A 110 -5.03 -13.74 -12.31
C PHE A 110 -6.18 -13.34 -11.39
N ASN A 111 -7.21 -12.72 -11.98
CA ASN A 111 -8.43 -12.36 -11.28
C ASN A 111 -9.64 -12.52 -12.21
N ASP A 112 -10.31 -13.65 -12.08
CA ASP A 112 -11.52 -14.02 -12.84
C ASP A 112 -12.77 -13.96 -11.95
N THR A 113 -12.77 -13.06 -10.96
CA THR A 113 -13.91 -12.90 -10.06
C THR A 113 -15.11 -12.31 -10.80
N ASP A 114 -16.27 -12.96 -10.66
CA ASP A 114 -17.56 -12.45 -11.14
C ASP A 114 -18.52 -12.31 -9.96
N LEU A 115 -18.87 -11.06 -9.66
CA LEU A 115 -19.79 -10.70 -8.58
C LEU A 115 -21.23 -11.13 -8.89
N MET A 116 -21.63 -11.20 -10.17
CA MET A 116 -23.01 -11.50 -10.56
C MET A 116 -23.34 -12.98 -10.40
N THR A 117 -22.35 -13.86 -10.59
CA THR A 117 -22.51 -15.32 -10.48
C THR A 117 -21.98 -15.89 -9.16
N ASP A 118 -21.62 -15.04 -8.20
CA ASP A 118 -21.01 -15.42 -6.91
C ASP A 118 -19.75 -16.31 -7.08
N TYR A 119 -18.91 -15.97 -8.08
CA TYR A 119 -17.73 -16.76 -8.44
C TYR A 119 -16.45 -16.02 -8.06
N PHE A 120 -15.78 -16.49 -6.99
CA PHE A 120 -14.55 -15.88 -6.49
C PHE A 120 -13.29 -16.70 -6.84
N HIS A 121 -12.72 -16.39 -8.00
CA HIS A 121 -11.52 -17.03 -8.51
C HIS A 121 -10.42 -16.01 -8.82
N CYS A 122 -9.55 -15.78 -7.85
CA CYS A 122 -8.32 -15.02 -8.02
C CYS A 122 -7.15 -15.78 -7.41
N SER A 123 -5.92 -15.46 -7.83
CA SER A 123 -4.71 -16.08 -7.27
C SER A 123 -4.58 -15.72 -5.79
N HIS A 124 -4.57 -14.42 -5.49
CA HIS A 124 -4.40 -13.85 -4.16
C HIS A 124 -4.86 -12.40 -4.10
N TYR A 125 -5.18 -11.95 -2.90
CA TYR A 125 -5.42 -10.54 -2.61
C TYR A 125 -4.12 -9.85 -2.22
N ILE A 126 -4.10 -8.54 -2.37
CA ILE A 126 -2.97 -7.70 -1.99
C ILE A 126 -3.45 -6.66 -0.97
N ASP A 127 -2.59 -6.36 0.00
CA ASP A 127 -2.83 -5.32 0.98
C ASP A 127 -1.52 -4.61 1.35
N ILE A 128 -1.61 -3.30 1.51
CA ILE A 128 -0.46 -2.44 1.82
C ILE A 128 -0.81 -1.70 3.11
N GLU A 129 0.00 -1.90 4.15
CA GLU A 129 -0.12 -1.21 5.43
C GLU A 129 1.02 -0.20 5.57
N VAL A 130 0.71 1.09 5.70
CA VAL A 130 1.65 2.17 5.98
C VAL A 130 1.64 2.47 7.47
N GLY A 131 2.67 2.00 8.18
CA GLY A 131 2.74 2.08 9.63
C GLY A 131 1.68 1.21 10.32
N ASN A 132 1.58 1.35 11.63
CA ASN A 132 0.56 0.73 12.46
C ASN A 132 0.12 1.73 13.55
N TRP A 133 -1.03 1.51 14.18
CA TRP A 133 -1.52 2.35 15.27
C TRP A 133 -0.54 2.42 16.45
N GLU A 134 0.17 1.32 16.77
CA GLU A 134 1.21 1.33 17.82
C GLU A 134 2.52 1.98 17.35
N LYS A 135 2.83 1.84 16.06
CA LYS A 135 4.14 2.15 15.49
C LYS A 135 3.93 2.91 14.18
N PRO A 136 3.90 4.26 14.22
CA PRO A 136 3.73 5.11 13.05
C PRO A 136 4.71 4.76 11.94
N TYR A 137 4.36 5.13 10.71
CA TYR A 137 5.36 5.17 9.65
C TYR A 137 6.36 6.30 9.92
N ILE A 138 7.64 6.00 9.81
CA ILE A 138 8.72 6.94 10.06
C ILE A 138 9.29 7.46 8.73
N TYR A 139 9.17 8.76 8.51
CA TYR A 139 9.81 9.44 7.39
C TYR A 139 11.23 9.87 7.79
N ASN A 140 12.24 9.28 7.13
CA ASN A 140 13.64 9.43 7.57
C ASN A 140 14.17 10.87 7.39
N GLN A 141 13.72 11.62 6.39
CA GLN A 141 14.24 12.97 6.13
C GLN A 141 13.73 13.98 7.16
N GLU A 142 12.51 13.84 7.65
CA GLU A 142 11.96 14.69 8.72
C GLU A 142 12.63 14.41 10.08
N LEU A 143 13.00 13.15 10.36
CA LEU A 143 13.83 12.82 11.51
C LEU A 143 15.23 13.45 11.45
N ALA A 144 15.84 13.51 10.26
CA ALA A 144 17.14 14.14 10.06
C ALA A 144 17.09 15.66 10.21
N GLN A 145 15.92 16.28 10.00
CA GLN A 145 15.71 17.73 10.17
C GLN A 145 15.41 18.12 11.62
N ALA A 146 14.94 17.18 12.44
CA ALA A 146 14.61 17.38 13.84
C ALA A 146 15.78 17.08 14.82
N ALA A 147 16.91 16.57 14.32
CA ALA A 147 18.11 16.20 15.09
C ALA A 147 19.26 17.20 14.85
#